data_AF-A0AAW6GL08-F1
#
_entry.id   AF-A0AAW6GL08-F1
#
_cell.length_a   1.000
_cell.length_b   1.000
_cell.length_c   1.000
_cell.angle_alpha   90.00
_cell.angle_beta   90.00
_cell.angle_gamma   90.00
#
_symmetry.space_group_name_H-M   'P 1'
#
loop_
_entity.id
_entity.type
_entity.pdbx_description
1 polymer ?
#
loop_
_entity_poly.entity_id
_entity_poly.type
_entity_poly.pdbx_seq_one_letter_code
_entity_poly.pdbx_strand_id
1 'polypeptide(L)'
;MRRILFVLCISAACFCHEAKAQWVVTDPGNLAQGIINSAKQIIQTSTTANNTLNGFKETAKVFEQGKKYYDALKSVHNLVKDARKVQQTVLLVGDISEMYVTNYQKMLSDPNFTPGELNAIAFGYTKLLEESSGLLEELKTVVNANGLSMSDKERMDVIDRVYRDVKDYRNLVAYYTNRNISVSYLRAKEKNDTKRILSLYGSANERYW
;
A
#
# COMPACT_ATOMS: atom_id res chain seq x y z
N MET A 1 -36.00 -6.26 43.83
CA MET A 1 -35.07 -6.92 42.88
C MET A 1 -35.40 -6.68 41.41
N ARG A 2 -36.65 -6.88 40.93
CA ARG A 2 -37.01 -6.66 39.50
C ARG A 2 -36.75 -5.23 38.95
N ARG A 3 -36.92 -4.18 39.77
CA ARG A 3 -36.67 -2.79 39.35
C ARG A 3 -35.18 -2.43 39.20
N ILE A 4 -34.31 -3.07 39.98
CA ILE A 4 -32.85 -2.84 39.92
C ILE A 4 -32.27 -3.50 38.66
N LEU A 5 -32.76 -4.69 38.29
CA LEU A 5 -32.40 -5.36 37.04
C LEU A 5 -32.80 -4.56 35.79
N PHE A 6 -33.97 -3.90 35.80
CA PHE A 6 -34.40 -3.07 34.67
C PHE A 6 -33.55 -1.80 34.48
N VAL A 7 -33.12 -1.16 35.57
CA VAL A 7 -32.24 0.02 35.51
C VAL A 7 -30.83 -0.35 35.03
N LEU A 8 -30.35 -1.55 35.38
CA LEU A 8 -29.05 -2.07 34.95
C LEU A 8 -29.03 -2.47 33.46
N CYS A 9 -30.15 -2.93 32.92
CA CYS A 9 -30.29 -3.19 31.48
C CYS A 9 -30.40 -1.90 30.65
N ILE A 10 -31.02 -0.84 31.17
CA ILE A 10 -31.12 0.45 30.48
C ILE A 10 -29.79 1.20 30.50
N SER A 11 -29.03 1.14 31.61
CA SER A 11 -27.69 1.71 31.66
C SER A 11 -26.72 0.98 30.72
N ALA A 12 -26.82 -0.34 30.57
CA ALA A 12 -26.05 -1.10 29.60
C ALA A 12 -26.40 -0.75 28.13
N ALA A 13 -27.66 -0.41 27.84
CA ALA A 13 -28.10 0.04 26.51
C ALA A 13 -27.60 1.46 26.15
N CYS A 14 -27.32 2.30 27.14
CA CYS A 14 -26.76 3.65 26.93
C CYS A 14 -25.24 3.67 26.70
N PHE A 15 -24.54 2.53 26.79
CA PHE A 15 -23.12 2.40 26.47
C PHE A 15 -22.86 1.79 25.08
N CYS A 16 -23.84 1.80 24.17
CA CYS A 16 -23.56 1.66 22.74
C CYS A 16 -22.84 2.93 22.24
N HIS A 17 -21.57 3.06 22.58
CA HIS A 17 -20.67 3.97 21.91
C HIS A 17 -20.65 3.56 20.43
N GLU A 18 -21.08 4.44 19.55
CA GLU A 18 -20.69 4.33 18.15
C GLU A 18 -19.16 4.34 18.12
N ALA A 19 -18.57 3.21 17.75
CA ALA A 19 -17.14 3.12 17.51
C ALA A 19 -16.83 3.98 16.27
N LYS A 20 -16.65 5.29 16.48
CA LYS A 20 -16.13 6.18 15.46
C LYS A 20 -14.70 5.74 15.18
N ALA A 21 -14.44 5.23 13.98
CA ALA A 21 -13.10 4.91 13.53
C ALA A 21 -12.30 6.22 13.42
N GLN A 22 -11.52 6.53 14.45
CA GLN A 22 -10.68 7.72 14.47
C GLN A 22 -9.36 7.41 13.77
N TRP A 23 -8.98 8.24 12.80
CA TRP A 23 -7.67 8.18 12.16
C TRP A 23 -6.58 8.49 13.20
N VAL A 24 -5.89 7.46 13.69
CA VAL A 24 -4.76 7.63 14.62
C VAL A 24 -3.52 8.09 13.82
N VAL A 25 -2.64 8.84 14.50
CA VAL A 25 -1.44 9.55 14.00
C VAL A 25 -0.46 8.68 13.18
N THR A 26 -0.56 7.34 13.26
CA THR A 26 0.03 6.41 12.30
C THR A 26 -0.85 6.32 11.05
N ASP A 27 -0.90 7.42 10.33
CA ASP A 27 -1.72 7.57 9.13
C ASP A 27 -1.08 6.79 7.95
N PRO A 28 -1.80 5.86 7.30
CA PRO A 28 -1.31 5.16 6.11
C PRO A 28 -0.95 6.11 4.95
N GLY A 29 -1.58 7.29 4.88
CA GLY A 29 -1.20 8.38 3.98
C GLY A 29 0.16 8.98 4.33
N ASN A 30 0.50 9.14 5.62
CA ASN A 30 1.84 9.62 6.02
C ASN A 30 2.94 8.64 5.64
N LEU A 31 2.67 7.33 5.75
CA LEU A 31 3.61 6.29 5.35
C LEU A 31 3.82 6.28 3.83
N ALA A 32 2.74 6.28 3.06
CA ALA A 32 2.81 6.36 1.60
C ALA A 32 3.53 7.65 1.16
N GLN A 33 3.22 8.79 1.78
CA GLN A 33 3.88 10.06 1.51
C GLN A 33 5.37 10.05 1.87
N GLY A 34 5.76 9.39 2.96
CA GLY A 34 7.16 9.18 3.33
C GLY A 34 7.92 8.40 2.25
N ILE A 35 7.33 7.31 1.76
CA ILE A 35 7.88 6.51 0.66
C ILE A 35 7.98 7.35 -0.62
N ILE A 36 6.94 8.10 -0.98
CA ILE A 36 6.93 9.00 -2.15
C ILE A 36 8.05 10.04 -2.05
N ASN A 37 8.24 10.65 -0.89
CA ASN A 37 9.24 11.69 -0.69
C ASN A 37 10.67 11.14 -0.83
N SER A 38 10.95 9.99 -0.21
CA SER A 38 12.25 9.32 -0.37
C SER A 38 12.47 8.85 -1.82
N ALA A 39 11.43 8.34 -2.49
CA ALA A 39 11.52 7.92 -3.88
C ALA A 39 11.80 9.08 -4.84
N LYS A 40 11.19 10.25 -4.63
CA LYS A 40 11.50 11.48 -5.37
C LYS A 40 12.95 11.91 -5.21
N GLN A 41 13.50 11.82 -4.00
CA GLN A 41 14.90 12.12 -3.75
C GLN A 41 15.82 11.20 -4.55
N ILE A 42 15.52 9.89 -4.60
CA ILE A 42 16.25 8.94 -5.45
C ILE A 42 16.23 9.41 -6.90
N ILE A 43 15.06 9.73 -7.45
CA ILE A 43 14.89 10.10 -8.86
C ILE A 43 15.67 11.37 -9.21
N GLN A 44 15.66 12.36 -8.32
CA GLN A 44 16.30 13.66 -8.55
C GLN A 44 17.83 13.61 -8.37
N THR A 45 18.34 12.74 -7.50
CA THR A 45 19.77 12.71 -7.13
C THR A 45 20.56 11.56 -7.77
N SER A 46 19.87 10.52 -8.26
CA SER A 46 20.54 9.31 -8.73
C SER A 46 20.98 9.40 -10.19
N THR A 47 22.25 9.74 -10.37
CA THR A 47 22.98 9.56 -11.63
C THR A 47 23.76 8.23 -11.67
N THR A 48 23.88 7.54 -10.53
CA THR A 48 24.65 6.30 -10.38
C THR A 48 23.88 5.22 -9.61
N ALA A 49 24.24 3.95 -9.83
CA ALA A 49 23.64 2.81 -9.13
C ALA A 49 23.84 2.87 -7.60
N ASN A 50 25.02 3.32 -7.14
CA ASN A 50 25.32 3.44 -5.71
C ASN A 50 24.46 4.51 -5.02
N ASN A 51 24.25 5.66 -5.66
CA ASN A 51 23.36 6.70 -5.13
C ASN A 51 21.91 6.20 -5.08
N THR A 52 21.48 5.47 -6.13
CA THR A 52 20.15 4.86 -6.19
C THR A 52 19.93 3.88 -5.05
N LEU A 53 20.90 2.99 -4.80
CA LEU A 53 20.81 2.00 -3.74
C LEU A 53 20.76 2.63 -2.36
N ASN A 54 21.57 3.67 -2.11
CA ASN A 54 21.59 4.34 -0.82
C ASN A 54 20.29 5.09 -0.54
N GLY A 55 19.76 5.86 -1.49
CA GLY A 55 18.45 6.50 -1.31
C GLY A 55 17.32 5.49 -1.19
N PHE A 56 17.42 4.34 -1.87
CA PHE A 56 16.43 3.28 -1.73
C PHE A 56 16.42 2.63 -0.34
N LYS A 57 17.56 2.52 0.36
CA LYS A 57 17.60 2.03 1.75
C LYS A 57 16.75 2.87 2.68
N GLU A 58 16.68 4.19 2.46
CA GLU A 58 15.82 5.07 3.24
C GLU A 58 14.34 4.78 2.96
N THR A 59 13.99 4.58 1.69
CA THR A 59 12.63 4.21 1.26
C THR A 59 12.20 2.88 1.90
N ALA A 60 13.06 1.86 1.85
CA ALA A 60 12.80 0.56 2.47
C ALA A 60 12.66 0.67 4.00
N LYS A 61 13.49 1.51 4.64
CA LYS A 61 13.43 1.76 6.08
C LYS A 61 12.10 2.40 6.49
N VAL A 62 11.63 3.41 5.75
CA VAL A 62 10.33 4.05 6.01
C VAL A 62 9.19 3.04 5.90
N PHE A 63 9.21 2.21 4.85
CA PHE A 63 8.22 1.13 4.70
C PHE A 63 8.25 0.14 5.87
N GLU A 64 9.42 -0.38 6.25
CA GLU A 64 9.56 -1.34 7.35
C GLU A 64 9.10 -0.78 8.71
N GLN A 65 9.37 0.51 8.96
CA GLN A 65 8.85 1.19 10.15
C GLN A 65 7.32 1.24 10.18
N GLY A 66 6.71 1.45 9.01
CA GLY A 66 5.26 1.51 8.84
C GLY A 66 4.57 0.14 8.71
N LYS A 67 5.30 -0.91 8.33
CA LYS A 67 4.73 -2.24 8.06
C LYS A 67 3.92 -2.81 9.22
N LYS A 68 4.37 -2.57 10.45
CA LYS A 68 3.67 -2.96 11.69
C LYS A 68 2.23 -2.45 11.74
N TYR A 69 1.98 -1.26 11.21
CA TYR A 69 0.62 -0.70 11.14
C TYR A 69 -0.27 -1.54 10.23
N TYR A 70 0.20 -1.89 9.04
CA TYR A 70 -0.57 -2.72 8.10
C TYR A 70 -0.80 -4.13 8.62
N ASP A 71 0.21 -4.73 9.27
CA ASP A 71 0.08 -6.05 9.88
C ASP A 71 -0.96 -6.06 11.01
N ALA A 72 -0.93 -5.04 11.87
CA ALA A 72 -1.93 -4.84 12.90
C ALA A 72 -3.32 -4.64 12.29
N LEU A 73 -3.45 -3.77 11.29
CA LEU A 73 -4.71 -3.50 10.61
C LEU A 73 -5.30 -4.77 9.98
N LYS A 74 -4.47 -5.63 9.38
CA LYS A 74 -4.89 -6.89 8.75
C LYS A 74 -5.49 -7.89 9.75
N SER A 75 -5.07 -7.85 11.00
CA SER A 75 -5.57 -8.73 12.08
C SER A 75 -6.92 -8.30 12.68
N VAL A 76 -7.49 -7.18 12.24
CA VAL A 76 -8.80 -6.71 12.70
C VAL A 76 -9.91 -7.38 11.89
N HIS A 77 -10.80 -8.13 12.56
CA HIS A 77 -11.80 -8.97 11.88
C HIS A 77 -13.28 -8.59 12.12
N ASN A 78 -13.60 -7.93 13.24
CA ASN A 78 -14.99 -7.65 13.66
C ASN A 78 -15.48 -6.25 13.25
N LEU A 79 -15.27 -5.87 11.99
CA LEU A 79 -15.67 -4.58 11.46
C LEU A 79 -17.05 -4.63 10.79
N VAL A 80 -17.83 -3.56 11.00
CA VAL A 80 -19.04 -3.27 10.23
C VAL A 80 -18.68 -3.04 8.77
N LYS A 81 -19.62 -3.26 7.84
CA LYS A 81 -19.39 -3.29 6.39
C LYS A 81 -18.57 -2.11 5.86
N ASP A 82 -18.86 -0.89 6.33
CA ASP A 82 -18.24 0.33 5.83
C ASP A 82 -16.80 0.46 6.34
N ALA A 83 -16.60 0.21 7.64
CA ALA A 83 -15.28 0.14 8.26
C ALA A 83 -14.40 -0.96 7.65
N ARG A 84 -14.99 -2.08 7.23
CA ARG A 84 -14.29 -3.15 6.52
C ARG A 84 -13.79 -2.68 5.16
N LYS A 85 -14.60 -1.93 4.40
CA LYS A 85 -14.18 -1.44 3.08
C LYS A 85 -13.08 -0.38 3.20
N VAL A 86 -13.21 0.55 4.17
CA VAL A 86 -12.16 1.52 4.52
C VAL A 86 -10.85 0.80 4.88
N GLN A 87 -10.92 -0.21 5.76
CA GLN A 87 -9.77 -1.04 6.12
C GLN A 87 -9.13 -1.70 4.87
N GLN A 88 -9.93 -2.31 4.01
CA GLN A 88 -9.43 -2.95 2.79
C GLN A 88 -8.76 -1.95 1.84
N THR A 89 -9.31 -0.75 1.69
CA THR A 89 -8.69 0.31 0.88
C THR A 89 -7.31 0.68 1.43
N VAL A 90 -7.18 0.85 2.74
CA VAL A 90 -5.89 1.14 3.38
C VAL A 90 -4.90 0.00 3.18
N LEU A 91 -5.34 -1.25 3.33
CA LEU A 91 -4.51 -2.42 3.11
C LEU A 91 -4.04 -2.52 1.65
N LEU A 92 -4.87 -2.15 0.67
CA LEU A 92 -4.47 -2.13 -0.73
C LEU A 92 -3.33 -1.13 -1.01
N VAL A 93 -3.32 0.03 -0.35
CA VAL A 93 -2.19 0.98 -0.47
C VAL A 93 -0.94 0.44 0.23
N GLY A 94 -1.11 -0.28 1.34
CA GLY A 94 -0.04 -1.07 1.95
C GLY A 94 0.56 -2.10 0.98
N ASP A 95 -0.29 -2.85 0.29
CA ASP A 95 0.13 -3.82 -0.73
C ASP A 95 0.89 -3.13 -1.87
N ILE A 96 0.41 -1.97 -2.36
CA ILE A 96 1.12 -1.18 -3.40
C ILE A 96 2.52 -0.80 -2.92
N SER A 97 2.62 -0.31 -1.68
CA SER A 97 3.89 0.10 -1.07
C SER A 97 4.85 -1.10 -0.93
N GLU A 98 4.34 -2.25 -0.47
CA GLU A 98 5.12 -3.48 -0.35
C GLU A 98 5.61 -3.98 -1.71
N MET A 99 4.75 -3.94 -2.72
CA MET A 99 5.08 -4.33 -4.09
C MET A 99 6.18 -3.45 -4.67
N TYR A 100 6.12 -2.14 -4.45
CA TYR A 100 7.19 -1.23 -4.86
C TYR A 100 8.50 -1.59 -4.16
N VAL A 101 8.53 -1.57 -2.83
CA VAL A 101 9.78 -1.76 -2.06
C VAL A 101 10.40 -3.13 -2.35
N THR A 102 9.60 -4.20 -2.28
CA THR A 102 10.11 -5.55 -2.44
C THR A 102 10.65 -5.80 -3.85
N ASN A 103 9.91 -5.40 -4.89
CA ASN A 103 10.31 -5.71 -6.26
C ASN A 103 11.39 -4.76 -6.78
N TYR A 104 11.36 -3.49 -6.38
CA TYR A 104 12.43 -2.57 -6.74
C TYR A 104 13.76 -2.97 -6.06
N GLN A 105 13.73 -3.45 -4.81
CA GLN A 105 14.91 -4.01 -4.17
C GLN A 105 15.52 -5.18 -4.96
N LYS A 106 14.67 -6.06 -5.50
CA LYS A 106 15.13 -7.15 -6.38
C LYS A 106 15.69 -6.63 -7.69
N MET A 107 15.05 -5.63 -8.31
CA MET A 107 15.55 -5.01 -9.55
C MET A 107 16.90 -4.33 -9.35
N LEU A 108 17.18 -3.74 -8.18
CA LEU A 108 18.50 -3.18 -7.86
C LEU A 108 19.61 -4.23 -7.80
N SER A 109 19.30 -5.51 -7.53
CA SER A 109 20.27 -6.61 -7.51
C SER A 109 20.32 -7.41 -8.82
N ASP A 110 19.47 -7.04 -9.79
CA ASP A 110 19.38 -7.68 -11.08
C ASP A 110 20.31 -7.00 -12.11
N PRO A 111 21.32 -7.71 -12.63
CA PRO A 111 22.28 -7.14 -13.60
C PRO A 111 21.67 -6.91 -14.99
N ASN A 112 20.42 -7.29 -15.22
CA ASN A 112 19.73 -7.05 -16.48
C ASN A 112 19.13 -5.65 -16.59
N PHE A 113 19.13 -4.83 -15.53
CA PHE A 113 18.69 -3.45 -15.59
C PHE A 113 19.86 -2.47 -15.55
N THR A 114 19.80 -1.48 -16.43
CA THR A 114 20.72 -0.34 -16.40
C THR A 114 20.27 0.67 -15.33
N PRO A 115 21.18 1.54 -14.84
CA PRO A 115 20.80 2.60 -13.90
C PRO A 115 19.69 3.53 -14.42
N GLY A 116 19.68 3.82 -15.73
CA GLY A 116 18.63 4.64 -16.35
C GLY A 116 17.27 3.95 -16.34
N GLU A 117 17.22 2.64 -16.61
CA GLU A 117 15.99 1.85 -16.51
C GLU A 117 15.50 1.77 -15.07
N LEU A 118 16.40 1.55 -14.10
CA LEU A 118 16.03 1.55 -12.69
C LEU A 118 15.43 2.89 -12.26
N ASN A 119 16.00 4.02 -12.68
CA ASN A 119 15.44 5.34 -12.40
C ASN A 119 14.04 5.52 -13.02
N ALA A 120 13.86 5.11 -14.29
CA ALA A 120 12.55 5.15 -14.94
C ALA A 120 11.52 4.25 -14.23
N ILE A 121 11.95 3.08 -13.74
CA ILE A 121 11.12 2.17 -12.96
C ILE A 121 10.72 2.78 -11.62
N ALA A 122 11.66 3.37 -10.88
CA ALA A 122 11.38 4.09 -9.64
C ALA A 122 10.39 5.23 -9.85
N PHE A 123 10.55 5.98 -10.95
CA PHE A 123 9.60 7.03 -11.33
C PHE A 123 8.19 6.48 -11.57
N GLY A 124 8.07 5.38 -12.32
CA GLY A 124 6.78 4.72 -12.56
C GLY A 124 6.11 4.27 -11.27
N TYR A 125 6.85 3.62 -10.36
CA TYR A 125 6.32 3.25 -9.04
C TYR A 125 5.91 4.46 -8.21
N THR A 126 6.73 5.52 -8.21
CA THR A 126 6.42 6.75 -7.47
C THR A 126 5.11 7.35 -7.95
N LYS A 127 4.89 7.41 -9.27
CA LYS A 127 3.61 7.90 -9.83
C LYS A 127 2.42 7.05 -9.44
N LEU A 128 2.53 5.73 -9.51
CA LEU A 128 1.44 4.86 -9.11
C LEU A 128 1.11 4.97 -7.61
N LEU A 129 2.14 5.10 -6.77
CA LEU A 129 1.96 5.28 -5.33
C LEU A 129 1.35 6.66 -5.02
N GLU A 130 1.78 7.72 -5.69
CA GLU A 130 1.19 9.07 -5.57
C GLU A 130 -0.31 9.07 -5.83
N GLU A 131 -0.74 8.52 -6.97
CA GLU A 131 -2.15 8.50 -7.36
C GLU A 131 -2.99 7.67 -6.37
N SER A 132 -2.49 6.48 -5.97
CA SER A 132 -3.19 5.63 -5.00
C SER A 132 -3.25 6.23 -3.59
N SER A 133 -2.22 6.97 -3.18
CA SER A 133 -2.18 7.67 -1.89
C SER A 133 -3.09 8.90 -1.89
N GLY A 134 -3.21 9.61 -3.02
CA GLY A 134 -4.14 10.74 -3.15
C GLY A 134 -5.60 10.34 -2.89
N LEU A 135 -5.98 9.12 -3.30
CA LEU A 135 -7.29 8.53 -3.01
C LEU A 135 -7.51 8.26 -1.50
N LEU A 136 -6.46 8.05 -0.71
CA LEU A 136 -6.60 7.91 0.75
C LEU A 136 -6.93 9.23 1.43
N GLU A 137 -6.49 10.37 0.91
CA GLU A 137 -6.87 11.69 1.45
C GLU A 137 -8.37 11.96 1.25
N GLU A 138 -8.92 11.52 0.13
CA GLU A 138 -10.35 11.54 -0.10
C GLU A 138 -11.09 10.62 0.89
N LEU A 139 -10.61 9.38 1.07
CA LEU A 139 -11.16 8.46 2.06
C LEU A 139 -11.15 9.06 3.48
N LYS A 140 -10.05 9.71 3.85
CA LYS A 140 -9.84 10.34 5.16
C LYS A 140 -10.83 11.47 5.40
N THR A 141 -11.08 12.29 4.38
CA THR A 141 -12.08 13.37 4.44
C THR A 141 -13.46 12.82 4.74
N VAL A 142 -13.82 11.72 4.08
CA VAL A 142 -15.13 11.06 4.18
C VAL A 142 -15.33 10.35 5.53
N VAL A 143 -14.26 9.79 6.11
CA VAL A 143 -14.30 9.13 7.42
C VAL A 143 -14.28 10.13 8.59
N ASN A 144 -13.60 11.27 8.44
CA ASN A 144 -13.49 12.29 9.49
C ASN A 144 -14.57 13.38 9.44
N ALA A 145 -15.38 13.46 8.38
CA ALA A 145 -16.42 14.48 8.26
C ALA A 145 -17.44 14.38 9.40
N ASN A 146 -17.51 15.42 10.23
CA ASN A 146 -18.51 15.59 11.28
C ASN A 146 -19.89 15.86 10.67
N GLY A 147 -20.55 14.83 10.12
CA GLY A 147 -22.00 14.64 9.96
C GLY A 147 -22.89 15.73 9.31
N LEU A 148 -22.37 16.89 8.91
CA LEU A 148 -23.21 18.06 8.57
C LEU A 148 -23.29 18.39 7.07
N SER A 149 -22.45 17.81 6.21
CA SER A 149 -22.41 18.15 4.78
C SER A 149 -22.73 17.00 3.80
N MET A 150 -22.82 15.75 4.26
CA MET A 150 -22.92 14.59 3.39
C MET A 150 -23.83 13.52 4.01
N SER A 151 -24.76 12.97 3.22
CA SER A 151 -25.62 11.87 3.63
C SER A 151 -24.85 10.55 3.74
N ASP A 152 -25.39 9.59 4.49
CA ASP A 152 -24.80 8.25 4.62
C ASP A 152 -24.65 7.55 3.26
N LYS A 153 -25.60 7.77 2.33
CA LYS A 153 -25.53 7.22 0.97
C LYS A 153 -24.37 7.83 0.18
N GLU A 154 -24.25 9.15 0.17
CA GLU A 154 -23.15 9.83 -0.54
C GLU A 154 -21.80 9.43 0.03
N ARG A 155 -21.70 9.30 1.37
CA ARG A 155 -20.51 8.81 2.04
C ARG A 155 -20.12 7.42 1.54
N MET A 156 -21.10 6.52 1.44
CA MET A 156 -20.87 5.15 0.96
C MET A 156 -20.53 5.08 -0.52
N ASP A 157 -21.15 5.90 -1.36
CA ASP A 157 -20.83 5.97 -2.78
C ASP A 157 -19.37 6.41 -3.00
N VAL A 158 -18.85 7.34 -2.18
CA VAL A 158 -17.43 7.72 -2.22
C VAL A 158 -16.52 6.60 -1.74
N ILE A 159 -16.81 5.97 -0.59
CA ILE A 159 -15.99 4.84 -0.08
C ILE A 159 -15.90 3.71 -1.12
N ASP A 160 -17.01 3.39 -1.78
CA ASP A 160 -17.09 2.36 -2.81
C ASP A 160 -16.28 2.70 -4.05
N ARG A 161 -16.36 3.96 -4.50
CA ARG A 161 -15.57 4.47 -5.61
C ARG A 161 -14.07 4.41 -5.31
N VAL A 162 -13.65 4.99 -4.18
CA VAL A 162 -12.25 5.02 -3.74
C VAL A 162 -11.69 3.60 -3.61
N TYR A 163 -12.43 2.69 -2.98
CA TYR A 163 -12.01 1.29 -2.85
C TYR A 163 -11.73 0.64 -4.20
N ARG A 164 -12.63 0.81 -5.18
CA ARG A 164 -12.46 0.28 -6.53
C ARG A 164 -11.24 0.88 -7.21
N ASP A 165 -11.10 2.21 -7.16
CA ASP A 165 -10.03 2.91 -7.86
C ASP A 165 -8.65 2.56 -7.27
N VAL A 166 -8.52 2.44 -5.94
CA VAL A 166 -7.28 1.96 -5.29
C VAL A 166 -6.98 0.50 -5.67
N LYS A 167 -8.00 -0.36 -5.76
CA LYS A 167 -7.84 -1.74 -6.21
C LYS A 167 -7.32 -1.80 -7.64
N ASP A 168 -7.80 -0.93 -8.52
CA ASP A 168 -7.34 -0.84 -9.90
C ASP A 168 -5.89 -0.35 -9.97
N TYR A 169 -5.50 0.63 -9.15
CA TYR A 169 -4.10 1.03 -9.01
C TYR A 169 -3.21 -0.11 -8.52
N ARG A 170 -3.67 -0.90 -7.53
CA ARG A 170 -2.93 -2.07 -7.06
C ARG A 170 -2.69 -3.08 -8.19
N ASN A 171 -3.70 -3.32 -9.03
CA ASN A 171 -3.56 -4.20 -10.19
C ASN A 171 -2.62 -3.62 -11.25
N LEU A 172 -2.68 -2.30 -11.47
CA LEU A 172 -1.78 -1.61 -12.39
C LEU A 172 -0.32 -1.71 -11.94
N VAL A 173 -0.05 -1.56 -10.64
CA VAL A 173 1.28 -1.77 -10.05
C VAL A 173 1.73 -3.21 -10.29
N ALA A 174 0.86 -4.21 -10.07
CA ALA A 174 1.19 -5.61 -10.34
C ALA A 174 1.56 -5.85 -11.81
N TYR A 175 0.76 -5.32 -12.72
CA TYR A 175 1.04 -5.38 -14.14
C TYR A 175 2.36 -4.69 -14.50
N TYR A 176 2.59 -3.49 -13.99
CA TYR A 176 3.82 -2.72 -14.21
C TYR A 176 5.07 -3.47 -13.71
N THR A 177 5.00 -4.05 -12.51
CA THR A 177 6.04 -4.90 -11.94
C THR A 177 6.34 -6.10 -12.83
N ASN A 178 5.31 -6.86 -13.19
CA ASN A 178 5.46 -8.08 -14.00
C ASN A 178 6.02 -7.78 -15.40
N ARG A 179 5.61 -6.66 -16.00
CA ARG A 179 6.13 -6.21 -17.30
C ARG A 179 7.63 -5.91 -17.23
N ASN A 180 8.08 -5.20 -16.19
CA ASN A 180 9.51 -4.91 -16.01
C ASN A 180 10.32 -6.20 -15.74
N ILE A 181 9.82 -7.08 -14.88
CA ILE A 181 10.45 -8.39 -14.60
C ILE A 181 10.57 -9.23 -15.89
N SER A 182 9.55 -9.21 -16.75
CA SER A 182 9.55 -9.94 -18.02
C SER A 182 10.70 -9.52 -18.94
N VAL A 183 11.09 -8.25 -18.93
CA VAL A 183 12.25 -7.76 -19.69
C VAL A 183 13.54 -8.41 -19.20
N SER A 184 13.71 -8.56 -17.88
CA SER A 184 14.86 -9.27 -17.31
C SER A 184 14.87 -10.74 -17.70
N TYR A 185 13.72 -11.43 -17.64
CA TYR A 185 13.62 -12.82 -18.10
C TYR A 185 14.05 -13.01 -19.56
N LEU A 186 13.64 -12.11 -20.46
CA LEU A 186 14.05 -12.17 -21.87
C LEU A 186 15.57 -12.00 -22.03
N ARG A 187 16.15 -11.00 -21.36
CA ARG A 187 17.60 -10.75 -21.39
C ARG A 187 18.40 -11.90 -20.77
N ALA A 188 17.90 -12.50 -19.70
CA ALA A 188 18.54 -13.65 -19.06
C ALA A 188 18.48 -14.90 -19.93
N LYS A 189 17.41 -15.09 -20.72
CA LYS A 189 17.32 -16.19 -21.69
C LYS A 189 18.39 -16.06 -22.78
N GLU A 190 18.63 -14.85 -23.29
CA GLU A 190 19.70 -14.59 -24.27
C GLU A 190 21.10 -14.86 -23.71
N LYS A 191 21.31 -14.61 -22.40
CA LYS A 191 22.58 -14.82 -21.69
C LYS A 191 22.72 -16.23 -21.10
N ASN A 192 21.74 -17.11 -21.27
CA ASN A 192 21.66 -18.42 -20.61
C ASN A 192 21.76 -18.37 -19.07
N ASP A 193 21.24 -17.30 -18.45
CA ASP A 193 21.23 -17.04 -16.99
C ASP A 193 19.81 -17.08 -16.39
N THR A 194 18.90 -17.84 -17.00
CA THR A 194 17.49 -17.88 -16.59
C THR A 194 17.30 -18.40 -15.16
N LYS A 195 18.18 -19.30 -14.68
CA LYS A 195 18.12 -19.85 -13.31
C LYS A 195 18.26 -18.78 -12.23
N ARG A 196 19.12 -17.78 -12.44
CA ARG A 196 19.30 -16.67 -11.51
C ARG A 196 18.06 -15.79 -11.44
N ILE A 197 17.44 -15.50 -12.57
CA ILE A 197 16.23 -14.66 -12.60
C ILE A 197 15.03 -15.42 -12.01
N LEU A 198 14.96 -16.73 -12.21
CA LEU A 198 13.97 -17.60 -11.59
C LEU A 198 14.11 -17.66 -10.07
N SER A 199 15.34 -17.68 -9.54
CA SER A 199 15.54 -17.61 -8.09
C SER A 199 15.22 -16.23 -7.50
N LEU A 200 15.37 -15.17 -8.29
CA LEU A 200 15.08 -13.79 -7.86
C LEU A 200 13.58 -13.47 -7.89
N TYR A 201 12.89 -13.81 -8.98
CA TYR A 201 11.49 -13.43 -9.24
C TYR A 201 10.50 -14.58 -9.29
N GLY A 202 10.94 -15.80 -9.62
CA GLY A 202 10.05 -16.96 -9.74
C GLY A 202 9.36 -17.28 -8.43
N SER A 203 8.19 -17.90 -8.53
CA SER A 203 7.45 -18.45 -7.40
C SER A 203 8.21 -19.65 -6.77
N ALA A 204 7.64 -20.30 -5.75
CA ALA A 204 8.22 -21.52 -5.19
C ALA A 204 8.03 -22.70 -6.16
N ASN A 205 6.85 -22.76 -6.79
CA ASN A 205 6.65 -23.42 -8.07
C ASN A 205 7.57 -22.71 -9.11
N GLU A 206 7.78 -23.06 -10.37
CA GLU A 206 8.77 -22.38 -11.25
C GLU A 206 10.25 -22.53 -10.82
N ARG A 207 10.66 -22.43 -9.54
CA ARG A 207 12.06 -22.62 -9.11
C ARG A 207 12.50 -24.08 -9.02
N TYR A 208 11.58 -24.99 -8.72
CA TYR A 208 11.88 -26.39 -8.40
C TYR A 208 11.43 -27.40 -9.47
N TRP A 209 10.97 -26.93 -10.63
CA TRP A 209 10.57 -27.73 -11.77
C TRP A 209 10.97 -27.06 -13.08
#